data_AF-A0A6J4SKP5-F1
#
_entry.id   AF-A0A6J4SKP5-F1
#
_cell.length_a   1.000
_cell.length_b   1.000
_cell.length_c   1.000
_cell.angle_alpha   90.00
_cell.angle_beta   90.00
_cell.angle_gamma   90.00
#
_symmetry.space_group_name_H-M   'P 1'
#
loop_
_entity.id
_entity.type
_entity.pdbx_description
1 polymer ?
#
loop_
_entity_poly.entity_id
_entity_poly.type
_entity_poly.pdbx_seq_one_letter_code
_entity_poly.pdbx_strand_id
1 'polypeptide(L)'
;MIRRQRYRLRTPSTGREVLVEAEPGKIYRDRDTGEPLEVVGKVLPLAPSPSKLPWAVENLRFCPHCDQLAQKDLNDCPNCGRRMGPLSEPAR
;
A
#
# COMPACT_ATOMS: atom_id res chain seq x y z
N MET A 1 16.57 -15.92 -4.40
CA MET A 1 15.36 -15.80 -3.56
C MET A 1 14.25 -15.15 -4.37
N ILE A 2 13.10 -15.81 -4.56
CA ILE A 2 11.93 -15.17 -5.17
C ILE A 2 11.30 -14.26 -4.11
N ARG A 3 11.37 -12.94 -4.28
CA ARG A 3 10.66 -12.00 -3.41
C ARG A 3 9.19 -12.02 -3.79
N ARG A 4 8.31 -12.22 -2.82
CA ARG A 4 6.86 -12.32 -3.05
C ARG A 4 6.28 -10.93 -3.28
N GLN A 5 5.31 -10.86 -4.19
CA GLN A 5 4.58 -9.61 -4.46
C GLN A 5 3.49 -9.43 -3.41
N ARG A 6 3.39 -8.22 -2.85
CA ARG A 6 2.27 -7.84 -2.00
C ARG A 6 1.10 -7.36 -2.85
N TYR A 7 -0.08 -7.91 -2.61
CA TYR A 7 -1.32 -7.56 -3.30
C TYR A 7 -2.33 -7.00 -2.30
N ARG A 8 -3.19 -6.13 -2.80
CA ARG A 8 -4.45 -5.80 -2.14
C ARG A 8 -5.50 -6.78 -2.64
N LEU A 9 -6.04 -7.55 -1.71
CA LEU A 9 -7.09 -8.51 -1.95
C LEU A 9 -8.41 -7.99 -1.37
N ARG A 10 -9.54 -8.29 -2.01
CA ARG A 10 -10.86 -7.86 -1.56
C ARG A 10 -11.81 -9.06 -1.41
N THR A 11 -12.65 -9.03 -0.39
CA THR A 11 -13.78 -9.96 -0.22
C THR A 11 -14.94 -9.49 -1.10
N PRO A 12 -15.41 -10.29 -2.09
CA PRO A 12 -16.38 -9.80 -3.08
C PRO A 12 -17.70 -9.28 -2.48
N SER A 13 -18.24 -10.01 -1.50
CA SER A 13 -19.56 -9.69 -0.93
C SER A 13 -19.55 -8.50 0.03
N THR A 14 -18.45 -8.27 0.75
CA THR A 14 -18.38 -7.24 1.81
C THR A 14 -17.54 -6.04 1.45
N GLY A 15 -16.72 -6.12 0.41
CA GLY A 15 -15.77 -5.09 0.02
C GLY A 15 -14.59 -4.91 0.98
N ARG A 16 -14.46 -5.72 2.03
CA ARG A 16 -13.32 -5.68 2.95
C ARG A 16 -12.03 -5.99 2.21
N GLU A 17 -10.97 -5.23 2.51
CA GLU A 17 -9.67 -5.37 1.86
C GLU A 17 -8.58 -5.81 2.84
N VAL A 18 -7.64 -6.63 2.34
CA VAL A 18 -6.46 -7.06 3.08
C VAL A 18 -5.22 -6.97 2.20
N LEU A 19 -4.05 -6.70 2.79
CA LEU A 19 -2.78 -6.71 2.09
C LEU A 19 -2.03 -8.02 2.35
N VAL A 20 -1.82 -8.83 1.31
CA VAL A 20 -1.22 -10.16 1.41
C VAL A 20 0.03 -10.25 0.56
N GLU A 21 1.11 -10.77 1.15
CA GLU A 21 2.32 -11.17 0.43
C GLU A 21 2.06 -12.54 -0.22
N ALA A 22 1.56 -12.51 -1.46
CA ALA A 22 0.92 -13.68 -2.06
C ALA A 22 1.92 -14.71 -2.60
N GLU A 23 1.46 -15.96 -2.66
CA GLU A 23 2.16 -17.10 -3.21
C GLU A 23 1.54 -17.44 -4.57
N PRO A 24 2.32 -17.69 -5.63
CA PRO A 24 1.78 -18.08 -6.92
C PRO A 24 0.90 -19.34 -6.82
N GLY A 25 -0.30 -19.29 -7.41
CA GLY A 25 -1.24 -20.43 -7.45
C GLY A 25 -2.06 -20.65 -6.17
N LYS A 26 -1.85 -19.86 -5.10
CA LYS A 26 -2.61 -19.99 -3.85
C LYS A 26 -3.91 -19.20 -3.88
N ILE A 27 -5.02 -19.85 -3.54
CA ILE A 27 -6.32 -19.20 -3.35
C ILE A 27 -6.42 -18.75 -1.89
N TYR A 28 -6.52 -17.44 -1.68
CA TYR A 28 -6.76 -16.85 -0.36
C TYR A 28 -8.25 -16.72 -0.13
N ARG A 29 -8.71 -16.98 1.09
CA ARG A 29 -10.13 -16.90 1.45
C ARG A 29 -10.35 -15.92 2.59
N ASP A 30 -11.47 -15.22 2.56
CA ASP A 30 -11.94 -14.42 3.68
C ASP A 30 -12.17 -15.32 4.90
N ARG A 31 -11.76 -14.85 6.08
CA ARG A 31 -11.85 -15.65 7.31
C ARG A 31 -13.31 -15.85 7.76
N ASP A 32 -14.15 -14.86 7.52
CA ASP A 32 -15.50 -14.80 8.06
C ASP A 32 -16.52 -15.38 7.06
N THR A 33 -16.36 -15.08 5.76
CA THR A 33 -17.26 -15.58 4.71
C THR A 33 -16.76 -16.85 4.00
N GLY A 34 -15.46 -17.15 4.08
CA GLY A 34 -14.84 -18.28 3.37
C GLY A 34 -14.71 -18.08 1.85
N GLU A 35 -15.15 -16.94 1.32
CA GLU A 35 -15.11 -16.63 -0.11
C GLU A 35 -13.67 -16.47 -0.62
N PRO A 36 -13.36 -16.87 -1.87
CA PRO A 36 -12.08 -16.56 -2.47
C PRO A 36 -11.92 -15.04 -2.62
N LEU A 37 -10.80 -14.52 -2.11
CA LEU A 37 -10.46 -13.11 -2.24
C LEU A 37 -9.98 -12.80 -3.66
N GLU A 38 -10.40 -11.66 -4.20
CA GLU A 38 -9.98 -11.18 -5.52
C GLU A 38 -8.81 -10.21 -5.42
N VAL A 39 -7.90 -10.24 -6.40
CA VAL A 39 -6.81 -9.27 -6.50
C VAL A 39 -7.35 -7.97 -7.10
N VAL A 40 -7.34 -6.90 -6.33
CA VAL A 40 -7.78 -5.57 -6.80
C VAL A 40 -6.61 -4.61 -7.02
N GLY A 41 -5.39 -4.96 -6.59
CA GLY A 41 -4.21 -4.15 -6.87
C GLY A 41 -2.89 -4.80 -6.46
N LYS A 42 -1.80 -4.32 -7.07
CA LYS A 42 -0.41 -4.60 -6.65
C LYS A 42 0.09 -3.48 -5.77
N VAL A 43 0.70 -3.83 -4.64
CA VAL A 43 1.29 -2.86 -3.72
C VAL A 43 2.75 -2.65 -4.11
N LEU A 44 3.14 -1.40 -4.31
CA LEU A 44 4.54 -1.04 -4.52
C LEU A 44 5.35 -1.25 -3.23
N PRO A 45 6.66 -1.53 -3.34
CA PRO A 45 7.40 -1.73 -4.58
C PRO A 45 7.13 -3.11 -5.18
N LEU A 46 7.16 -3.20 -6.51
CA LEU A 46 6.88 -4.47 -7.20
C LEU A 46 8.01 -5.46 -6.95
N ALA A 47 7.65 -6.73 -6.72
CA ALA A 47 8.60 -7.81 -6.75
C ALA A 47 9.33 -7.84 -8.12
N PRO A 48 10.64 -8.15 -8.16
CA PRO A 48 11.45 -8.69 -7.07
C PRO A 48 12.18 -7.62 -6.24
N SER A 49 11.70 -6.36 -6.21
CA SER A 49 12.38 -5.27 -5.50
C SER A 49 12.64 -5.62 -4.03
N PRO A 50 13.86 -5.36 -3.52
CA PRO A 50 14.18 -5.60 -2.14
C PRO A 50 13.64 -4.54 -1.17
N SER A 51 13.17 -3.43 -1.73
CA SER A 51 12.74 -2.27 -0.99
C SER A 51 11.44 -2.56 -0.22
N LYS A 52 11.30 -1.98 0.97
CA LYS A 52 10.01 -1.83 1.67
C LYS A 52 9.52 -0.38 1.63
N LEU A 53 10.25 0.49 0.92
CA LEU A 53 9.88 1.87 0.63
C LEU A 53 8.80 1.86 -0.47
N PRO A 54 7.76 2.70 -0.39
CA PRO A 54 7.65 3.90 0.44
C PRO A 54 6.61 3.80 1.58
N TRP A 55 6.11 2.61 1.92
CA TRP A 55 4.97 2.44 2.83
C TRP A 55 5.32 2.16 4.29
N ALA A 56 6.61 2.05 4.63
CA ALA A 56 7.00 2.04 6.04
C ALA A 56 6.77 3.44 6.63
N VAL A 57 6.34 3.52 7.91
CA VAL A 57 5.91 4.77 8.55
C VAL A 57 6.96 5.86 8.43
N GLU A 58 8.24 5.49 8.55
CA GLU A 58 9.39 6.39 8.41
C GLU A 58 9.55 7.02 7.01
N ASN A 59 8.84 6.50 6.00
CA ASN A 59 8.84 6.99 4.61
C ASN A 59 7.54 7.68 4.20
N LEU A 60 6.61 7.84 5.15
CA LEU A 60 5.35 8.55 4.94
C LEU A 60 5.39 9.93 5.61
N ARG A 61 4.56 10.83 5.09
CA ARG A 61 4.29 12.17 5.63
C ARG A 61 2.79 12.44 5.60
N PHE A 62 2.32 13.30 6.49
CA PHE A 62 0.95 13.81 6.38
C PHE A 62 0.87 14.78 5.21
N CYS A 63 -0.18 14.63 4.39
CA CYS A 63 -0.54 15.66 3.43
C CYS A 63 -1.10 16.87 4.19
N PRO A 64 -0.52 18.08 4.07
CA PRO A 64 -0.98 19.27 4.80
C PRO A 64 -2.38 19.75 4.38
N HIS A 65 -2.98 19.10 3.38
CA HIS A 65 -4.24 19.52 2.78
C HIS A 65 -5.42 18.59 3.09
N CYS A 66 -5.15 17.30 3.35
CA CYS A 66 -6.20 16.29 3.58
C CYS A 66 -5.86 15.30 4.70
N ASP A 67 -4.73 15.49 5.39
CA ASP A 67 -4.27 14.68 6.53
C ASP A 67 -4.12 13.18 6.27
N GLN A 68 -4.15 12.75 5.01
CA GLN A 68 -3.84 11.38 4.63
C GLN A 68 -2.32 11.15 4.53
N LEU A 69 -1.90 9.91 4.77
CA LEU A 69 -0.51 9.51 4.58
C LEU A 69 -0.16 9.52 3.10
N ALA A 70 0.90 10.26 2.76
CA ALA A 70 1.50 10.31 1.44
C ALA A 70 2.99 9.98 1.55
N GLN A 71 3.60 9.58 0.45
CA GLN A 71 5.01 9.17 0.46
C GLN A 71 5.92 10.39 0.42
N LYS A 72 7.05 10.33 1.14
CA LYS A 72 8.00 11.45 1.28
C LYS A 72 8.66 11.87 -0.04
N ASP A 73 8.76 10.95 -0.99
CA ASP A 73 9.37 11.13 -2.31
C ASP A 73 8.41 11.66 -3.38
N LEU A 74 7.11 11.79 -3.07
CA LEU A 74 6.12 12.36 -3.98
C LEU A 74 5.91 13.85 -3.72
N ASN A 75 5.87 14.65 -4.79
CA ASN A 75 5.52 16.07 -4.73
C ASN A 75 4.01 16.30 -4.68
N ASP A 76 3.21 15.42 -5.27
CA ASP A 76 1.76 15.53 -5.37
C ASP A 76 1.08 14.41 -4.56
N CYS A 77 0.03 14.74 -3.81
CA CYS A 77 -0.64 13.79 -2.93
C CYS A 77 -1.41 12.73 -3.74
N PRO A 78 -1.17 11.41 -3.53
CA PRO A 78 -1.87 10.37 -4.28
C PRO A 78 -3.36 10.24 -3.89
N ASN A 79 -3.79 10.83 -2.76
CA ASN A 79 -5.17 10.77 -2.31
C ASN A 79 -6.03 11.97 -2.75
N CYS A 80 -5.47 13.19 -2.74
CA CYS A 80 -6.22 14.41 -3.10
C CYS A 80 -5.69 15.16 -4.33
N GLY A 81 -4.60 14.70 -4.95
CA GLY A 81 -4.01 15.30 -6.15
C GLY A 81 -3.30 16.64 -5.96
N ARG A 82 -3.41 17.26 -4.78
CA ARG A 82 -2.79 18.56 -4.51
C ARG A 82 -1.29 18.45 -4.27
N ARG A 83 -0.54 19.44 -4.75
CA ARG A 83 0.90 19.58 -4.52
C ARG A 83 1.20 19.84 -3.05
N MET A 84 2.08 19.03 -2.49
CA MET A 84 2.57 19.14 -1.13
C MET A 84 3.84 20.01 -1.10
N GLY A 85 4.05 20.76 -0.03
CA GLY A 85 5.26 21.55 0.18
C GLY A 85 6.50 20.67 0.42
N PRO A 86 7.70 21.28 0.55
CA PRO A 86 8.91 20.55 0.94
C PRO A 86 8.73 19.91 2.32
N LEU A 87 9.47 18.83 2.57
CA LEU A 87 9.60 18.32 3.92
C LEU A 87 10.36 19.34 4.76
N SER A 88 9.78 19.76 5.89
CA SER A 88 10.53 20.53 6.89
C SER A 88 11.70 19.68 7.38
N GLU A 89 12.88 20.29 7.53
CA GLU A 89 14.01 19.60 8.18
C GLU A 89 13.57 19.11 9.56
N PRO A 90 13.98 17.90 9.99
CA PRO A 90 13.74 17.49 11.36
C PRO A 90 14.37 18.52 12.31
N ALA A 91 13.68 18.86 13.38
CA ALA A 91 14.26 19.65 14.46
C ALA A 91 15.57 18.96 14.90
N ARG A 92 16.69 19.68 14.77
CA ARG A 92 18.02 19.18 15.16
C ARG A 92 18.09 18.89 16.66
#